data_AF-A0A9W7X6X9-F1
#
_entry.id   AF-A0A9W7X6X9-F1
#
_cell.length_a   1.000
_cell.length_b   1.000
_cell.length_c   1.000
_cell.angle_alpha   90.00
_cell.angle_beta   90.00
_cell.angle_gamma   90.00
#
_symmetry.space_group_name_H-M   'P 1'
#
loop_
_entity.id
_entity.type
_entity.pdbx_description
1 polymer ?
#
loop_
_entity_poly.entity_id
_entity_poly.type
_entity_poly.pdbx_seq_one_letter_code
_entity_poly.pdbx_strand_id
1 'polypeptide(L)'
;MSQPFDLCPDHPEPTKAKITAPASFKKKRKAGESSTNTTLVQHLRPGLVLLKGFVQPEDQVKIVRTCRQLGIGPGGFYRPSFKNGTKMKLRMMCLGKNWDPTTGLYGPSRPCDGAQVPAIPEVFKTIAQTANSTASEFPQINPDICIINYYNNVGKLGLHQDKDESGRSINQGLPIISISLGDTAEFLFSDTRDKDRATKINLRSGDVLILGGRSRLLFHGISHVKPNTAPTWLK
;
A
#
# COMPACT_ATOMS: atom_id res chain seq x y z
N MET A 1 -5.98 9.50 -26.14
CA MET A 1 -5.61 9.44 -24.70
C MET A 1 -6.33 8.25 -24.10
N SER A 2 -5.65 7.39 -23.32
CA SER A 2 -6.30 6.28 -22.62
C SER A 2 -7.29 6.83 -21.59
N GLN A 3 -8.45 6.19 -21.42
CA GLN A 3 -9.40 6.57 -20.37
C GLN A 3 -8.74 6.49 -18.98
N PRO A 4 -9.09 7.42 -18.06
CA PRO A 4 -8.59 7.40 -16.68
C PRO A 4 -9.04 6.13 -15.97
N PHE A 5 -8.19 5.62 -15.08
CA PHE A 5 -8.52 4.42 -14.32
C PHE A 5 -9.21 4.79 -13.00
N ASP A 6 -10.47 4.39 -12.89
CA ASP A 6 -11.24 4.52 -11.65
C ASP A 6 -11.03 3.27 -10.76
N LEU A 7 -10.73 3.50 -9.48
CA LEU A 7 -10.62 2.45 -8.46
C LEU A 7 -11.98 1.77 -8.19
N CYS A 8 -13.07 2.53 -8.32
CA CYS A 8 -14.43 2.08 -8.03
C CYS A 8 -15.37 2.50 -9.18
N PRO A 9 -15.26 1.88 -10.38
CA PRO A 9 -16.09 2.27 -11.52
C PRO A 9 -17.58 2.07 -11.20
N ASP A 10 -18.43 3.02 -11.59
CA ASP A 10 -19.89 2.95 -11.38
C ASP A 10 -20.53 1.74 -12.10
N HIS A 11 -19.82 1.19 -13.09
CA HIS A 11 -20.12 -0.09 -13.74
C HIS A 11 -18.88 -1.01 -13.69
N PRO A 12 -18.83 -2.02 -12.81
CA PRO A 12 -17.74 -2.97 -12.82
C PRO A 12 -17.74 -3.75 -14.15
N GLU A 13 -16.60 -3.83 -14.83
CA GLU A 13 -16.47 -4.77 -15.95
C GLU A 13 -16.82 -6.19 -15.47
N PRO A 14 -17.50 -7.01 -16.30
CA PRO A 14 -17.95 -8.33 -15.88
C PRO A 14 -16.74 -9.22 -15.58
N THR A 15 -16.35 -9.30 -14.31
CA THR A 15 -15.51 -10.35 -13.80
C THR A 15 -16.31 -11.65 -13.95
N LYS A 16 -15.81 -12.58 -14.78
CA LYS A 16 -16.31 -13.97 -14.81
C LYS A 16 -15.97 -14.64 -13.48
N ALA A 17 -16.75 -14.34 -12.45
CA ALA A 17 -16.73 -15.04 -11.18
C ALA A 17 -18.03 -15.84 -11.08
N LYS A 18 -17.92 -17.17 -10.98
CA LYS A 18 -19.05 -18.03 -10.62
C LYS A 18 -19.49 -17.66 -9.21
N ILE A 19 -20.60 -16.95 -9.10
CA ILE A 19 -21.25 -16.65 -7.83
C ILE A 19 -21.86 -17.96 -7.30
N THR A 20 -21.38 -18.43 -6.16
CA THR A 20 -22.10 -19.41 -5.35
C THR A 20 -22.64 -18.66 -4.14
N ALA A 21 -23.96 -18.63 -4.01
CA ALA A 21 -24.64 -17.87 -2.95
C ALA A 21 -24.38 -18.51 -1.57
N PRO A 22 -24.07 -17.73 -0.52
CA PRO A 22 -24.16 -18.23 0.85
C PRO A 22 -25.58 -18.03 1.41
N ALA A 23 -26.01 -19.03 2.17
CA ALA A 23 -27.29 -19.08 2.87
C ALA A 23 -27.43 -17.96 3.92
N SER A 24 -28.69 -17.55 4.11
CA SER A 24 -29.16 -16.52 5.02
C SER A 24 -28.93 -16.86 6.50
N PHE A 25 -28.09 -16.07 7.18
CA PHE A 25 -27.98 -16.08 8.64
C PHE A 25 -28.57 -14.79 9.22
N LYS A 26 -29.69 -14.91 9.95
CA LYS A 26 -30.21 -13.86 10.83
C LYS A 26 -29.41 -13.85 12.13
N LYS A 27 -28.91 -12.69 12.58
CA LYS A 27 -28.55 -12.52 14.00
C LYS A 27 -28.89 -11.12 14.52
N LYS A 28 -29.55 -11.13 15.68
CA LYS A 28 -30.08 -10.00 16.45
C LYS A 28 -28.99 -9.02 16.88
N ARG A 29 -29.33 -7.74 16.86
CA ARG A 29 -28.57 -6.63 17.45
C ARG A 29 -28.51 -6.79 18.97
N LYS A 30 -27.32 -6.63 19.55
CA LYS A 30 -27.14 -6.13 20.91
C LYS A 30 -26.22 -4.90 20.85
N ALA A 31 -26.62 -3.89 21.60
CA ALA A 31 -25.96 -2.60 21.70
C ALA A 31 -24.87 -2.62 22.78
N GLY A 32 -23.86 -1.77 22.57
CA GLY A 32 -23.04 -1.18 23.63
C GLY A 32 -21.82 -2.01 24.05
N GLU A 33 -20.65 -1.61 23.57
CA GLU A 33 -19.45 -1.46 24.40
C GLU A 33 -18.41 -0.63 23.62
N SER A 34 -18.04 0.52 24.18
CA SER A 34 -16.99 1.40 23.67
C SER A 34 -15.65 0.75 24.00
N SER A 35 -15.12 -0.06 23.08
CA SER A 35 -13.78 -0.61 23.22
C SER A 35 -12.75 0.44 22.83
N THR A 36 -11.94 0.88 23.78
CA THR A 36 -10.65 1.52 23.49
C THR A 36 -9.83 0.54 22.64
N ASN A 37 -9.75 0.80 21.33
CA ASN A 37 -9.03 -0.04 20.38
C ASN A 37 -7.52 0.11 20.65
N THR A 38 -6.96 -0.72 21.53
CA THR A 38 -5.51 -0.78 21.71
C THR A 38 -4.90 -1.33 20.44
N THR A 39 -4.19 -0.49 19.69
CA THR A 39 -3.40 -0.91 18.52
C THR A 39 -2.47 -2.05 18.92
N LEU A 40 -2.60 -3.20 18.25
CA LEU A 40 -1.67 -4.31 18.45
C LEU A 40 -0.40 -4.09 17.63
N VAL A 41 0.71 -3.81 18.34
CA VAL A 41 2.05 -3.67 17.78
C VAL A 41 2.74 -5.03 17.77
N GLN A 42 3.23 -5.46 16.59
CA GLN A 42 3.96 -6.71 16.41
C GLN A 42 5.35 -6.44 15.86
N HIS A 43 6.40 -6.72 16.63
CA HIS A 43 7.78 -6.69 16.16
C HIS A 43 8.09 -8.03 15.48
N LEU A 44 8.15 -8.03 14.16
CA LEU A 44 8.36 -9.25 13.36
C LEU A 44 9.85 -9.65 13.33
N ARG A 45 10.73 -8.64 13.36
CA ARG A 45 12.20 -8.74 13.49
C ARG A 45 12.78 -7.34 13.74
N PRO A 46 14.07 -7.17 14.07
CA PRO A 46 14.65 -5.84 14.25
C PRO A 46 14.42 -4.92 13.04
N GLY A 47 13.74 -3.80 13.27
CA GLY A 47 13.41 -2.81 12.24
C GLY A 47 12.21 -3.16 11.35
N LEU A 48 11.44 -4.21 11.67
CA LEU A 48 10.23 -4.60 10.95
C LEU A 48 9.06 -4.70 11.93
N VAL A 49 8.16 -3.70 11.90
CA VAL A 49 7.03 -3.57 12.82
C VAL A 49 5.72 -3.59 12.05
N LEU A 50 4.75 -4.35 12.54
CA LEU A 50 3.39 -4.41 12.02
C LEU A 50 2.41 -3.87 13.06
N LEU A 51 1.70 -2.81 12.71
CA LEU A 51 0.60 -2.23 13.49
C LEU A 51 -0.72 -2.77 12.92
N LYS A 52 -1.37 -3.68 13.65
CA LYS A 52 -2.59 -4.35 13.17
C LYS A 52 -3.80 -3.43 13.33
N GLY A 53 -4.58 -3.26 12.25
CA GLY A 53 -5.80 -2.45 12.27
C GLY A 53 -5.59 -1.01 12.74
N PHE A 54 -4.41 -0.44 12.48
CA PHE A 54 -4.00 0.88 12.95
C PHE A 54 -4.86 2.01 12.36
N VAL A 55 -5.13 1.94 11.05
CA VAL A 55 -5.94 2.96 10.37
C VAL A 55 -7.42 2.72 10.67
N GLN A 56 -8.08 3.69 11.30
CA GLN A 56 -9.48 3.58 11.68
C GLN A 56 -10.41 3.55 10.45
N PRO A 57 -11.60 2.92 10.53
CA PRO A 57 -12.49 2.76 9.39
C PRO A 57 -12.80 4.04 8.62
N GLU A 58 -13.08 5.13 9.31
CA GLU A 58 -13.35 6.45 8.72
C GLU A 58 -12.16 6.98 7.91
N ASP A 59 -10.94 6.78 8.38
CA ASP A 59 -9.73 7.23 7.69
C ASP A 59 -9.39 6.33 6.51
N GLN A 60 -9.67 5.02 6.61
CA GLN A 60 -9.56 4.12 5.45
C GLN A 60 -10.47 4.59 4.31
N VAL A 61 -11.73 4.95 4.61
CA VAL A 61 -12.67 5.49 3.61
C VAL A 61 -12.16 6.81 3.02
N LYS A 62 -11.66 7.73 3.85
CA LYS A 62 -11.08 9.00 3.37
C LYS A 62 -9.90 8.73 2.44
N ILE A 63 -8.98 7.84 2.81
CA ILE A 63 -7.82 7.51 1.97
C ILE A 63 -8.28 6.96 0.62
N VAL A 64 -9.18 5.98 0.59
CA VAL A 64 -9.68 5.39 -0.66
C VAL A 64 -10.34 6.45 -1.54
N ARG A 65 -11.18 7.32 -0.98
CA ARG A 65 -11.82 8.41 -1.72
C ARG A 65 -10.82 9.40 -2.30
N THR A 66 -9.83 9.81 -1.51
CA THR A 66 -8.75 10.69 -1.99
C THR A 66 -7.94 10.02 -3.09
N CYS A 67 -7.58 8.74 -2.94
CA CYS A 67 -6.90 7.97 -3.97
C CYS A 67 -7.74 7.84 -5.25
N ARG A 68 -9.05 7.66 -5.15
CA ARG A 68 -9.96 7.62 -6.31
C ARG A 68 -9.97 8.96 -7.04
N GLN A 69 -10.17 10.06 -6.31
CA GLN A 69 -10.23 11.41 -6.86
C GLN A 69 -8.92 11.82 -7.55
N LEU A 70 -7.78 11.56 -6.94
CA LEU A 70 -6.47 11.84 -7.53
C LEU A 70 -6.16 10.89 -8.70
N GLY A 71 -6.59 9.63 -8.58
CA GLY A 71 -6.30 8.56 -9.52
C GLY A 71 -6.92 8.74 -10.91
N ILE A 72 -8.05 9.44 -11.00
CA ILE A 72 -8.71 9.78 -12.27
C ILE A 72 -8.20 11.08 -12.89
N GLY A 73 -7.47 11.90 -12.12
CA GLY A 73 -6.94 13.19 -12.56
C GLY A 73 -5.56 13.10 -13.23
N PRO A 74 -4.98 14.25 -13.61
CA PRO A 74 -3.59 14.35 -14.08
C PRO A 74 -2.62 13.75 -13.06
N GLY A 75 -1.65 12.95 -13.53
CA GLY A 75 -0.70 12.24 -12.65
C GLY A 75 -1.29 11.02 -11.94
N GLY A 76 -2.56 10.69 -12.21
CA GLY A 76 -3.27 9.55 -11.63
C GLY A 76 -2.78 8.17 -12.07
N PHE A 77 -3.60 7.13 -11.87
CA PHE A 77 -3.17 5.74 -12.04
C PHE A 77 -2.76 5.40 -13.47
N TYR A 78 -1.60 4.77 -13.59
CA TYR A 78 -1.11 4.19 -14.83
C TYR A 78 -0.61 2.76 -14.60
N ARG A 79 -0.34 2.03 -15.69
CA ARG A 79 0.27 0.71 -15.62
C ARG A 79 1.76 0.82 -15.99
N PRO A 80 2.66 0.86 -14.99
CA PRO A 80 4.10 1.00 -15.24
C PRO A 80 4.67 -0.17 -16.03
N SER A 81 5.79 0.09 -16.69
CA SER A 81 6.59 -0.91 -17.40
C SER A 81 7.97 -0.95 -16.78
N PHE A 82 8.53 -2.15 -16.63
CA PHE A 82 9.95 -2.28 -16.31
C PHE A 82 10.81 -1.79 -17.49
N LYS A 83 12.12 -1.60 -17.25
CA LYS A 83 13.10 -1.21 -18.28
C LYS A 83 13.09 -2.11 -19.53
N ASN A 84 12.74 -3.38 -19.38
CA ASN A 84 12.61 -4.34 -20.49
C ASN A 84 11.26 -4.29 -21.22
N GLY A 85 10.41 -3.30 -20.94
CA GLY A 85 9.08 -3.12 -21.53
C GLY A 85 7.97 -3.99 -20.90
N THR A 86 8.30 -4.93 -20.02
CA THR A 86 7.29 -5.79 -19.38
C THR A 86 6.39 -4.95 -18.47
N LYS A 87 5.07 -5.03 -18.68
CA LYS A 87 4.09 -4.33 -17.85
C LYS A 87 4.01 -4.94 -16.44
N MET A 88 4.06 -4.11 -15.42
CA MET A 88 3.85 -4.54 -14.04
C MET A 88 2.43 -5.07 -13.86
N LYS A 89 2.23 -5.98 -12.89
CA LYS A 89 0.92 -6.54 -12.54
C LYS A 89 0.26 -5.73 -11.42
N LEU A 90 0.31 -4.41 -11.54
CA LEU A 90 -0.34 -3.45 -10.66
C LEU A 90 -0.58 -2.15 -11.45
N ARG A 91 -1.41 -1.27 -10.90
CA ARG A 91 -1.44 0.14 -11.29
C ARG A 91 -0.79 0.98 -10.22
N MET A 92 -0.13 2.05 -10.62
CA MET A 92 0.64 2.92 -9.73
C MET A 92 0.27 4.37 -9.96
N MET A 93 0.33 5.17 -8.91
CA MET A 93 0.51 6.62 -9.01
C MET A 93 1.44 7.07 -7.89
N CYS A 94 2.07 8.23 -8.06
CA CYS A 94 2.97 8.81 -7.07
C CYS A 94 2.45 10.17 -6.64
N LEU A 95 2.67 10.50 -5.36
CA LEU A 95 2.38 11.80 -4.77
C LEU A 95 3.67 12.37 -4.17
N GLY A 96 3.83 13.70 -4.23
CA GLY A 96 5.05 14.40 -3.80
C GLY A 96 6.15 14.35 -4.85
N LYS A 97 6.80 13.18 -5.01
CA LYS A 97 7.78 12.92 -6.08
C LYS A 97 7.39 11.68 -6.88
N ASN A 98 7.53 11.75 -8.20
CA ASN A 98 7.39 10.63 -9.11
C ASN A 98 8.59 9.69 -8.98
N TRP A 99 8.35 8.41 -8.73
CA TRP A 99 9.33 7.35 -8.98
C TRP A 99 9.18 6.85 -10.42
N ASP A 100 10.26 6.87 -11.20
CA ASP A 100 10.27 6.28 -12.54
C ASP A 100 10.80 4.83 -12.50
N PRO A 101 9.95 3.82 -12.78
CA PRO A 101 10.36 2.40 -12.78
C PRO A 101 11.43 2.04 -13.81
N THR A 102 11.66 2.91 -14.80
CA THR A 102 12.65 2.67 -15.87
C THR A 102 14.05 3.05 -15.43
N THR A 103 14.16 4.17 -14.71
CA THR A 103 15.44 4.76 -14.31
C THR A 103 15.77 4.53 -12.83
N GLY A 104 14.76 4.24 -11.99
CA GLY A 104 14.91 4.17 -10.53
C GLY A 104 15.14 5.56 -9.92
N LEU A 105 14.74 6.64 -10.60
CA LEU A 105 14.96 8.00 -10.15
C LEU A 105 13.66 8.65 -9.66
N TYR A 106 13.81 9.53 -8.66
CA TYR A 106 12.74 10.39 -8.18
C TYR A 106 12.80 11.77 -8.82
N GLY A 107 11.66 12.29 -9.28
CA GLY A 107 11.54 13.61 -9.90
C GLY A 107 10.16 14.25 -9.72
N PRO A 108 9.95 15.49 -10.20
CA PRO A 108 8.67 16.19 -10.04
C PRO A 108 7.57 15.73 -11.01
N SER A 109 7.94 15.11 -12.12
CA SER A 109 7.01 14.72 -13.18
C SER A 109 7.23 13.28 -13.65
N ARG A 110 6.17 12.70 -14.21
CA ARG A 110 6.20 11.35 -14.78
C ARG A 110 6.70 11.38 -16.22
N PRO A 111 7.81 10.71 -16.56
CA PRO A 111 8.40 10.82 -17.90
C PRO A 111 7.51 10.35 -19.07
N CYS A 112 6.61 9.38 -18.83
CA CYS A 112 5.82 8.78 -19.91
C CYS A 112 4.70 9.68 -20.46
N ASP A 113 4.26 10.68 -19.70
CA ASP A 113 3.17 11.60 -20.09
C ASP A 113 3.39 13.06 -19.65
N GLY A 114 4.53 13.36 -19.01
CA GLY A 114 4.88 14.70 -18.53
C GLY A 114 4.06 15.18 -17.33
N ALA A 115 3.17 14.36 -16.77
CA ALA A 115 2.27 14.78 -15.72
C ALA A 115 3.02 15.13 -14.43
N GLN A 116 2.69 16.28 -13.84
CA GLN A 116 3.13 16.62 -12.49
C GLN A 116 2.43 15.71 -11.47
N VAL A 117 3.16 15.26 -10.46
CA VAL A 117 2.55 14.46 -9.39
C VAL A 117 1.77 15.36 -8.42
N PRO A 118 0.60 14.93 -7.94
CA PRO A 118 -0.11 15.67 -6.90
C PRO A 118 0.72 15.72 -5.61
N ALA A 119 0.48 16.74 -4.77
CA ALA A 119 1.06 16.78 -3.43
C ALA A 119 0.54 15.61 -2.57
N ILE A 120 1.33 15.20 -1.56
CA ILE A 120 0.88 14.21 -0.57
C ILE A 120 -0.18 14.87 0.32
N PRO A 121 -1.41 14.34 0.39
CA PRO A 121 -2.44 14.82 1.30
C PRO A 121 -1.96 14.82 2.74
N GLU A 122 -2.28 15.87 3.49
CA GLU A 122 -1.83 16.01 4.88
C GLU A 122 -2.28 14.83 5.74
N VAL A 123 -3.50 14.33 5.52
CA VAL A 123 -4.01 13.13 6.21
C VAL A 123 -3.12 11.90 6.02
N PHE A 124 -2.44 11.74 4.87
CA PHE A 124 -1.52 10.62 4.67
C PHE A 124 -0.23 10.81 5.46
N LYS A 125 0.30 12.05 5.50
CA LYS A 125 1.48 12.39 6.28
C LYS A 125 1.22 12.18 7.77
N THR A 126 0.10 12.69 8.27
CA THR A 126 -0.31 12.52 9.68
C THR A 126 -0.37 11.05 10.05
N ILE A 127 -1.07 10.20 9.27
CA ILE A 127 -1.16 8.76 9.55
C ILE A 127 0.23 8.10 9.55
N ALA A 128 1.08 8.44 8.59
CA ALA A 128 2.44 7.89 8.52
C ALA A 128 3.31 8.31 9.72
N GLN A 129 3.23 9.57 10.14
CA GLN A 129 3.96 10.11 11.28
C GLN A 129 3.46 9.54 12.61
N THR A 130 2.14 9.40 12.77
CA THR A 130 1.56 8.75 13.95
C THR A 130 1.99 7.28 14.01
N ALA A 131 1.93 6.54 12.90
CA ALA A 131 2.39 5.14 12.85
C ALA A 131 3.88 5.01 13.21
N ASN A 132 4.72 5.89 12.65
CA ASN A 132 6.14 5.95 12.93
C ASN A 132 6.42 6.22 14.42
N SER A 133 5.68 7.17 15.02
CA SER A 133 5.77 7.49 16.45
C SER A 133 5.26 6.35 17.34
N THR A 134 4.18 5.66 16.95
CA THR A 134 3.66 4.49 17.67
C THR A 134 4.66 3.34 17.72
N ALA A 135 5.40 3.10 16.64
CA ALA A 135 6.43 2.05 16.64
C ALA A 135 7.65 2.43 17.49
N SER A 136 7.94 3.73 17.64
CA SER A 136 8.96 4.30 18.56
C SER A 136 10.42 3.83 18.38
N GLU A 137 10.74 2.99 17.38
CA GLU A 137 12.08 2.43 17.16
C GLU A 137 12.84 3.02 15.95
N PHE A 138 12.25 4.01 15.26
CA PHE A 138 12.77 4.56 14.01
C PHE A 138 13.01 6.07 14.11
N PRO A 139 13.92 6.63 13.30
CA PRO A 139 13.99 8.08 13.14
C PRO A 139 12.65 8.64 12.68
N GLN A 140 12.33 9.85 13.14
CA GLN A 140 11.14 10.57 12.73
C GLN A 140 11.19 10.91 11.24
N ILE A 141 10.07 10.73 10.55
CA ILE A 141 9.97 10.98 9.12
C ILE A 141 9.05 12.17 8.80
N ASN A 142 9.36 12.84 7.70
CA ASN A 142 8.45 13.75 7.01
C ASN A 142 8.41 13.33 5.54
N PRO A 143 7.47 12.45 5.14
CA PRO A 143 7.49 11.85 3.82
C PRO A 143 7.27 12.90 2.73
N ASP A 144 8.15 12.88 1.74
CA ASP A 144 8.06 13.66 0.49
C ASP A 144 7.79 12.77 -0.74
N ILE A 145 7.69 11.46 -0.52
CA ILE A 145 7.35 10.42 -1.51
C ILE A 145 6.20 9.60 -0.94
N CYS A 146 5.14 9.40 -1.75
CA CYS A 146 4.11 8.41 -1.49
C CYS A 146 3.77 7.68 -2.79
N ILE A 147 3.98 6.36 -2.82
CA ILE A 147 3.64 5.52 -3.97
C ILE A 147 2.37 4.75 -3.64
N ILE A 148 1.34 4.92 -4.47
CA ILE A 148 0.06 4.24 -4.31
C ILE A 148 0.00 3.13 -5.34
N ASN A 149 -0.03 1.89 -4.83
CA ASN A 149 -0.15 0.69 -5.64
C ASN A 149 -1.56 0.12 -5.53
N TYR A 150 -2.20 -0.08 -6.68
CA TYR A 150 -3.46 -0.80 -6.80
C TYR A 150 -3.21 -2.18 -7.39
N TYR A 151 -3.63 -3.20 -6.66
CA TYR A 151 -3.57 -4.60 -7.06
C TYR A 151 -4.98 -5.11 -7.31
N ASN A 152 -5.20 -5.78 -8.44
CA ASN A 152 -6.39 -6.58 -8.68
C ASN A 152 -6.16 -8.04 -8.23
N ASN A 153 -7.12 -8.92 -8.47
CA ASN A 153 -7.09 -10.34 -8.05
C ASN A 153 -5.92 -11.16 -8.65
N VAL A 154 -5.25 -10.66 -9.68
CA VAL A 154 -4.06 -11.29 -10.29
C VAL A 154 -2.78 -10.49 -10.05
N GLY A 155 -2.88 -9.44 -9.23
CA GLY A 155 -1.80 -8.52 -8.95
C GLY A 155 -0.71 -9.19 -8.10
N LYS A 156 0.54 -8.86 -8.41
CA LYS A 156 1.71 -9.34 -7.67
C LYS A 156 2.92 -8.44 -7.92
N LEU A 157 3.83 -8.42 -6.96
CA LEU A 157 5.11 -7.73 -7.05
C LEU A 157 6.20 -8.65 -6.51
N GLY A 158 7.20 -8.97 -7.33
CA GLY A 158 8.28 -9.87 -6.95
C GLY A 158 9.18 -9.29 -5.86
N LEU A 159 10.07 -10.12 -5.30
CA LEU A 159 11.04 -9.67 -4.31
C LEU A 159 11.94 -8.56 -4.89
N HIS A 160 11.92 -7.41 -4.22
CA HIS A 160 12.71 -6.22 -4.52
C HIS A 160 13.12 -5.53 -3.22
N GLN A 161 14.01 -4.55 -3.34
CA GLN A 161 14.38 -3.64 -2.26
C GLN A 161 14.04 -2.23 -2.72
N ASP A 162 13.59 -1.41 -1.78
CA ASP A 162 13.42 0.02 -1.98
C ASP A 162 14.76 0.66 -1.65
N LYS A 163 15.56 0.92 -2.68
CA LYS A 163 16.96 1.38 -2.56
C LYS A 163 17.28 2.60 -3.41
N ASP A 164 16.25 3.24 -3.93
CA ASP A 164 16.35 4.34 -4.89
C ASP A 164 16.32 5.70 -4.18
N GLU A 165 16.02 5.72 -2.88
CA GLU A 165 16.14 6.93 -2.05
C GLU A 165 17.60 7.30 -1.82
N SER A 166 17.84 8.53 -1.35
CA SER A 166 19.20 9.03 -1.13
C SER A 166 19.99 8.12 -0.18
N GLY A 167 21.29 7.96 -0.43
CA GLY A 167 22.17 7.19 0.46
C GLY A 167 22.14 7.68 1.90
N ARG A 168 21.93 8.98 2.14
CA ARG A 168 21.72 9.55 3.48
C ARG A 168 20.45 8.99 4.14
N SER A 169 19.33 8.96 3.43
CA SER A 169 18.05 8.40 3.91
C SER A 169 18.21 6.94 4.29
N ILE A 170 18.84 6.15 3.41
CA ILE A 170 19.07 4.72 3.62
C ILE A 170 20.02 4.47 4.80
N ASN A 171 21.15 5.18 4.87
CA ASN A 171 22.14 5.01 5.93
C ASN A 171 21.61 5.42 7.31
N GLN A 172 20.73 6.43 7.36
CA GLN A 172 20.03 6.80 8.59
C GLN A 172 18.97 5.76 9.00
N GLY A 173 18.59 4.85 8.09
CA GLY A 173 17.56 3.86 8.32
C GLY A 173 16.15 4.46 8.38
N LEU A 174 15.91 5.58 7.66
CA LEU A 174 14.59 6.20 7.59
C LEU A 174 13.56 5.18 7.09
N PRO A 175 12.46 4.94 7.83
CA PRO A 175 11.56 3.85 7.52
C PRO A 175 10.71 4.07 6.28
N ILE A 176 10.30 2.96 5.65
CA ILE A 176 9.16 2.89 4.75
C ILE A 176 7.92 2.62 5.61
N ILE A 177 6.87 3.42 5.42
CA ILE A 177 5.56 3.20 6.06
C ILE A 177 4.57 2.73 4.99
N SER A 178 4.16 1.46 5.06
CA SER A 178 3.27 0.83 4.10
C SER A 178 1.87 0.64 4.71
N ILE A 179 0.88 1.33 4.17
CA ILE A 179 -0.53 1.24 4.60
C ILE A 179 -1.27 0.28 3.67
N SER A 180 -1.96 -0.71 4.23
CA SER A 180 -2.74 -1.69 3.47
C SER A 180 -4.24 -1.42 3.58
N LEU A 181 -4.95 -1.35 2.45
CA LEU A 181 -6.39 -1.10 2.38
C LEU A 181 -7.06 -2.05 1.37
N GLY A 182 -8.26 -2.53 1.70
CA GLY A 182 -9.03 -3.43 0.84
C GLY A 182 -8.72 -4.90 1.08
N ASP A 183 -8.62 -5.67 0.00
CA ASP A 183 -8.37 -7.11 0.05
C ASP A 183 -7.02 -7.43 0.70
N THR A 184 -6.98 -8.52 1.47
CA THR A 184 -5.79 -9.00 2.18
C THR A 184 -4.71 -9.42 1.20
N ALA A 185 -3.50 -8.89 1.38
CA ALA A 185 -2.34 -9.27 0.60
C ALA A 185 -1.44 -10.23 1.38
N GLU A 186 -0.94 -11.27 0.72
CA GLU A 186 0.17 -12.08 1.22
C GLU A 186 1.49 -11.35 0.90
N PHE A 187 2.10 -10.80 1.94
CA PHE A 187 3.35 -10.08 1.88
C PHE A 187 4.51 -11.03 2.17
N LEU A 188 5.55 -10.93 1.34
CA LEU A 188 6.78 -11.69 1.45
C LEU A 188 7.89 -10.79 1.98
N PHE A 189 8.75 -11.33 2.84
CA PHE A 189 10.03 -10.70 3.17
C PHE A 189 11.16 -11.71 3.37
N SER A 190 12.38 -11.34 3.00
CA SER A 190 13.59 -12.17 3.14
C SER A 190 14.86 -11.31 3.17
N ASP A 191 15.95 -11.87 3.70
CA ASP A 191 17.29 -11.27 3.62
C ASP A 191 17.92 -11.41 2.22
N THR A 192 17.36 -12.28 1.38
CA THR A 192 17.87 -12.57 0.03
C THR A 192 16.76 -12.44 -1.02
N ARG A 193 17.13 -12.36 -2.30
CA ARG A 193 16.17 -12.38 -3.41
C ARG A 193 15.67 -13.80 -3.73
N ASP A 194 15.61 -14.68 -2.74
CA ASP A 194 15.12 -16.05 -2.85
C ASP A 194 13.71 -16.14 -2.26
N LYS A 195 12.73 -16.47 -3.12
CA LYS A 195 11.33 -16.57 -2.73
C LYS A 195 11.06 -17.75 -1.80
N ASP A 196 11.82 -18.84 -1.94
CA ASP A 196 11.60 -20.05 -1.15
C ASP A 196 12.08 -19.87 0.30
N ARG A 197 12.96 -18.89 0.52
CA ARG A 197 13.41 -18.43 1.85
C ARG A 197 12.61 -17.25 2.40
N ALA A 198 11.53 -16.85 1.75
CA ALA A 198 10.75 -15.70 2.19
C ALA A 198 9.72 -16.08 3.26
N THR A 199 9.71 -15.31 4.34
CA THR A 199 8.64 -15.35 5.35
C THR A 199 7.38 -14.70 4.78
N LYS A 200 6.22 -15.28 5.11
CA LYS A 200 4.90 -14.84 4.65
C LYS A 200 4.08 -14.27 5.80
N ILE A 201 3.47 -13.12 5.59
CA ILE A 201 2.48 -12.55 6.51
C ILE A 201 1.26 -12.06 5.72
N ASN A 202 0.11 -11.97 6.39
CA ASN A 202 -1.09 -11.36 5.81
C ASN A 202 -1.19 -9.92 6.26
N LEU A 203 -1.20 -9.00 5.30
CA LEU A 203 -1.54 -7.59 5.51
C LEU A 203 -3.02 -7.41 5.15
N ARG A 204 -3.83 -7.04 6.15
CA ARG A 204 -5.28 -6.81 6.03
C ARG A 204 -5.56 -5.31 5.93
N SER A 205 -6.80 -4.97 5.56
CA SER A 205 -7.24 -3.58 5.55
C SER A 205 -7.06 -2.91 6.91
N GLY A 206 -6.39 -1.76 6.91
CA GLY A 206 -6.07 -0.97 8.09
C GLY A 206 -4.71 -1.27 8.72
N ASP A 207 -4.02 -2.33 8.27
CA ASP A 207 -2.68 -2.63 8.78
C ASP A 207 -1.64 -1.61 8.25
N VAL A 208 -0.67 -1.29 9.11
CA VAL A 208 0.52 -0.52 8.74
C VAL A 208 1.77 -1.34 9.00
N LEU A 209 2.56 -1.58 7.96
CA LEU A 209 3.86 -2.25 8.04
C LEU A 209 4.97 -1.20 7.93
N ILE A 210 5.95 -1.28 8.81
CA ILE A 210 7.06 -0.34 8.89
C ILE A 210 8.37 -1.10 8.67
N LEU A 211 9.15 -0.68 7.67
CA LEU A 211 10.47 -1.24 7.33
C LEU A 211 11.53 -0.16 7.51
N GLY A 212 12.30 -0.20 8.59
CA GLY A 212 13.36 0.77 8.86
C GLY A 212 14.58 0.14 9.53
N GLY A 213 15.56 0.96 9.90
CA GLY A 213 16.79 0.49 10.55
C GLY A 213 17.41 -0.73 9.86
N ARG A 214 17.57 -1.84 10.60
CA ARG A 214 18.16 -3.09 10.08
C ARG A 214 17.33 -3.78 8.98
N SER A 215 16.03 -3.49 8.87
CA SER A 215 15.16 -4.05 7.85
C SER A 215 14.84 -3.05 6.74
N ARG A 216 15.52 -1.89 6.69
CA ARG A 216 15.27 -0.85 5.68
C ARG A 216 15.49 -1.34 4.24
N LEU A 217 16.42 -2.27 4.05
CA LEU A 217 16.74 -2.87 2.74
C LEU A 217 16.33 -4.35 2.68
N LEU A 218 15.29 -4.74 3.41
CA LEU A 218 14.79 -6.11 3.37
C LEU A 218 14.19 -6.40 1.98
N PHE A 219 14.51 -7.56 1.38
CA PHE A 219 13.81 -7.97 0.17
C PHE A 219 12.36 -8.24 0.51
N HIS A 220 11.44 -7.67 -0.25
CA HIS A 220 10.02 -7.82 0.02
C HIS A 220 9.16 -7.77 -1.25
N GLY A 221 7.90 -8.17 -1.15
CA GLY A 221 6.97 -8.17 -2.28
C GLY A 221 5.58 -8.69 -1.92
N ILE A 222 4.70 -8.73 -2.91
CA ILE A 222 3.33 -9.24 -2.80
C ILE A 222 3.20 -10.48 -3.68
N SER A 223 2.95 -11.64 -3.07
CA SER A 223 2.79 -12.91 -3.80
C SER A 223 1.38 -13.07 -4.36
N HIS A 224 0.37 -12.67 -3.59
CA HIS A 224 -1.04 -12.91 -3.89
C HIS A 224 -1.95 -11.92 -3.14
N VAL A 225 -3.08 -11.55 -3.77
CA VAL A 225 -4.17 -10.79 -3.15
C VAL A 225 -5.37 -11.71 -3.01
N LYS A 226 -5.89 -11.85 -1.78
CA LYS A 226 -7.00 -12.75 -1.45
C LYS A 226 -8.32 -12.06 -1.77
N PRO A 227 -9.06 -12.50 -2.81
CA PRO A 227 -10.27 -11.81 -3.24
C PRO A 227 -11.36 -11.88 -2.17
N ASN A 228 -12.21 -10.86 -2.12
CA ASN A 228 -13.39 -10.79 -1.25
C ASN A 228 -13.06 -10.84 0.25
N THR A 229 -11.94 -10.25 0.66
CA THR A 229 -11.54 -10.12 2.06
C THR A 229 -11.53 -8.68 2.56
N ALA A 230 -11.78 -7.71 1.68
CA ALA A 230 -11.99 -6.32 2.03
C ALA A 230 -13.18 -6.15 2.99
N PRO A 231 -13.08 -5.24 3.99
CA PRO A 231 -14.21 -4.92 4.86
C PRO A 231 -15.42 -4.40 4.06
N THR A 232 -16.62 -4.83 4.43
CA THR A 232 -17.85 -4.50 3.69
C THR A 232 -18.19 -3.01 3.68
N TRP A 233 -17.68 -2.25 4.66
CA TRP A 233 -17.88 -0.82 4.80
C TRP A 233 -16.88 0.03 3.99
N LEU A 234 -15.83 -0.58 3.42
CA LEU A 234 -14.79 0.10 2.63
C LEU A 234 -15.15 0.18 1.13
N LYS A 235 -16.45 0.16 0.80
CA LYS A 235 -16.95 0.19 -0.57
C LYS A 235 -17.27 1.61 -1.02
#